data_AF-A0A367Z6P0-F1
#
_entry.id   AF-A0A367Z6P0-F1
#
_cell.length_a   1.000
_cell.length_b   1.000
_cell.length_c   1.000
_cell.angle_alpha   90.00
_cell.angle_beta   90.00
_cell.angle_gamma   90.00
#
_symmetry.space_group_name_H-M   'P 1'
#
loop_
_entity.id
_entity.type
_entity.pdbx_description
1 polymer ?
#
loop_
_entity_poly.entity_id
_entity_poly.type
_entity_poly.pdbx_seq_one_letter_code
_entity_poly.pdbx_strand_id
1 'polypeptide(L)'
;MPLGKQLKQFRVTIAADNIVAECWRKKFLSRIKQIQALVRNGLYYLTEHADEEAVTDGFDIYDVEQGILTGNIRKIWPKEGKYEVVGSALDGRRIGIVCRLTPGGKVRVITVYEDKPK
;
A
#
# COMPACT_ATOMS: atom_id res chain seq x y z
N MET A 1 39.28 11.99 31.55
CA MET A 1 38.94 13.35 31.07
C MET A 1 40.24 14.03 30.67
N PRO A 2 40.37 14.85 29.60
CA PRO A 2 39.38 15.61 28.81
C PRO A 2 39.19 15.07 27.37
N LEU A 3 37.99 15.13 26.77
CA LEU A 3 37.35 16.17 25.94
C LEU A 3 37.99 16.46 24.57
N GLY A 4 37.19 16.29 23.51
CA GLY A 4 37.41 16.97 22.23
C GLY A 4 37.31 16.12 20.95
N LYS A 5 36.23 15.35 20.72
CA LYS A 5 35.93 14.85 19.37
C LYS A 5 35.06 15.87 18.63
N GLN A 6 35.67 16.56 17.68
CA GLN A 6 35.02 17.44 16.70
C GLN A 6 33.91 16.68 15.96
N LEU A 7 32.68 17.20 16.05
CA LEU A 7 31.59 16.82 15.15
C LEU A 7 31.92 17.38 13.76
N LYS A 8 32.36 16.50 12.85
CA LYS A 8 32.42 16.84 11.42
C LYS A 8 30.99 16.97 10.91
N GLN A 9 30.62 18.21 10.62
CA GLN A 9 29.37 18.56 9.95
C GLN A 9 29.37 17.94 8.55
N PHE A 10 28.59 16.87 8.37
CA PHE A 10 28.31 16.33 7.06
C PHE A 10 27.37 17.30 6.33
N ARG A 11 27.93 18.07 5.38
CA ARG A 11 27.15 18.77 4.36
C ARG A 11 26.51 17.70 3.48
N VAL A 12 25.23 17.41 3.70
CA VAL A 12 24.42 16.68 2.73
C VAL A 12 23.99 17.68 1.66
N THR A 13 24.36 17.41 0.42
CA THR A 13 23.98 18.18 -0.77
C THR A 13 22.49 17.96 -1.05
N ILE A 14 21.63 18.78 -0.46
CA ILE A 14 20.16 18.69 -0.57
C ILE A 14 19.72 19.51 -1.79
N ALA A 15 19.51 18.88 -2.94
CA ALA A 15 18.74 19.52 -4.03
C ALA A 15 18.14 18.50 -5.02
N ALA A 16 18.90 17.50 -5.47
CA ALA A 16 18.44 16.56 -6.49
C ALA A 16 17.50 15.47 -5.94
N ASP A 17 17.68 15.06 -4.68
CA ASP A 17 16.91 13.96 -4.06
C ASP A 17 15.44 14.33 -3.79
N ASN A 18 15.13 15.61 -3.56
CA ASN A 18 13.78 16.06 -3.27
C ASN A 18 12.85 15.98 -4.48
N ILE A 19 13.33 16.31 -5.68
CA ILE A 19 12.49 16.31 -6.89
C ILE A 19 12.09 14.88 -7.26
N VAL A 20 13.03 13.93 -7.18
CA VAL A 20 12.75 12.52 -7.49
C VAL A 20 11.79 11.94 -6.45
N ALA A 21 12.03 12.21 -5.16
CA ALA A 21 11.13 11.78 -4.08
C ALA A 21 9.72 12.36 -4.23
N GLU A 22 9.58 13.63 -4.59
CA GLU A 22 8.28 14.27 -4.85
C GLU A 22 7.56 13.69 -6.05
N CYS A 23 8.28 13.40 -7.14
CA CYS A 23 7.69 12.83 -8.35
C CYS A 23 7.17 11.41 -8.09
N TRP A 24 7.93 10.61 -7.34
CA TRP A 24 7.50 9.30 -6.85
C TRP A 24 6.29 9.41 -5.91
N ARG A 25 6.29 10.39 -5.00
CA ARG A 25 5.18 10.62 -4.07
C ARG A 25 3.90 11.04 -4.79
N LYS A 26 3.99 11.91 -5.80
CA LYS A 26 2.84 12.29 -6.65
C LYS A 26 2.29 11.08 -7.43
N LYS A 27 3.18 10.26 -8.01
CA LYS A 27 2.80 9.06 -8.74
C LYS A 27 2.12 8.03 -7.83
N PHE A 28 2.61 7.87 -6.60
CA PHE A 28 2.01 7.04 -5.56
C PHE A 28 0.60 7.50 -5.19
N LEU A 29 0.46 8.79 -4.87
CA LEU A 29 -0.82 9.38 -4.49
C LEU A 29 -1.85 9.23 -5.60
N SER A 30 -1.42 9.43 -6.85
CA SER A 30 -2.27 9.17 -8.02
C SER A 30 -2.74 7.72 -8.09
N ARG A 31 -1.85 6.76 -7.78
CA ARG A 31 -2.17 5.34 -7.93
C ARG A 31 -3.10 4.80 -6.87
N ILE A 32 -2.89 5.15 -5.59
CA ILE A 32 -3.83 4.76 -4.53
C ILE A 32 -5.20 5.38 -4.78
N LYS A 33 -5.27 6.64 -5.23
CA LYS A 33 -6.55 7.28 -5.56
C LYS A 33 -7.27 6.58 -6.72
N GLN A 34 -6.53 6.14 -7.74
CA GLN A 34 -7.09 5.34 -8.83
C GLN A 34 -7.65 3.99 -8.32
N ILE A 35 -6.89 3.25 -7.51
CA ILE A 35 -7.32 1.97 -6.92
C ILE A 35 -8.59 2.17 -6.09
N GLN A 36 -8.57 3.16 -5.19
CA GLN A 36 -9.72 3.49 -4.34
C GLN A 36 -10.95 3.91 -5.17
N ALA A 37 -10.77 4.68 -6.24
CA ALA A 37 -11.88 5.07 -7.11
C ALA A 37 -12.52 3.85 -7.79
N LEU A 38 -11.72 2.91 -8.29
CA LEU A 38 -12.25 1.68 -8.90
C LEU A 38 -13.01 0.83 -7.89
N VAL A 39 -12.47 0.64 -6.68
CA VAL A 39 -13.15 -0.10 -5.61
C VAL A 39 -14.47 0.58 -5.20
N ARG A 40 -14.50 1.91 -5.03
CA ARG A 40 -15.75 2.65 -4.76
C ARG A 40 -16.84 2.44 -5.82
N ASN A 41 -16.47 2.10 -7.05
CA ASN A 41 -17.40 1.85 -8.14
C ASN A 41 -17.66 0.34 -8.37
N GLY A 42 -17.23 -0.54 -7.46
CA GLY A 42 -17.39 -1.99 -7.61
C GLY A 42 -16.54 -2.59 -8.74
N LEU A 43 -15.56 -1.86 -9.26
CA LEU A 43 -14.70 -2.29 -10.38
C LEU A 43 -13.49 -3.07 -9.87
N TYR A 44 -13.75 -4.14 -9.13
CA TYR A 44 -12.72 -5.02 -8.60
C TYR A 44 -13.22 -6.46 -8.50
N TYR A 45 -12.30 -7.38 -8.23
CA TYR A 45 -12.60 -8.77 -7.93
C TYR A 45 -11.45 -9.39 -7.12
N LEU A 46 -11.79 -10.38 -6.31
CA LEU A 46 -10.82 -11.22 -5.61
C LEU A 46 -10.51 -12.44 -6.47
N THR A 47 -9.25 -12.90 -6.43
CA THR A 47 -8.95 -14.27 -6.83
C THR A 47 -9.44 -15.24 -5.77
N GLU A 48 -9.73 -16.48 -6.14
CA GLU A 48 -10.07 -17.57 -5.20
C GLU A 48 -9.08 -17.63 -4.03
N HIS A 49 -7.77 -17.63 -4.32
CA HIS A 49 -6.74 -17.56 -3.28
C HIS A 49 -6.87 -16.37 -2.31
N ALA A 50 -7.27 -15.19 -2.82
CA ALA A 50 -7.41 -14.01 -1.97
C ALA A 50 -8.65 -14.09 -1.09
N ASP A 51 -9.72 -14.70 -1.60
CA ASP A 51 -10.95 -14.96 -0.87
C ASP A 51 -10.72 -15.98 0.26
N GLU A 52 -10.04 -17.09 -0.05
CA GLU A 52 -9.66 -18.11 0.94
C GLU A 52 -8.77 -17.53 2.06
N GLU A 53 -7.78 -16.72 1.72
CA GLU A 53 -6.90 -16.08 2.70
C GLU A 53 -7.68 -15.07 3.58
N ALA A 54 -8.54 -14.25 2.97
CA ALA A 54 -9.39 -13.31 3.71
C ALA A 54 -10.27 -14.06 4.72
N VAL A 55 -10.97 -15.10 4.28
CA VAL A 55 -11.84 -15.93 5.13
C VAL A 55 -11.02 -16.60 6.24
N THR A 56 -9.82 -17.09 5.94
CA THR A 56 -8.93 -17.71 6.93
C THR A 56 -8.56 -16.75 8.05
N ASP A 57 -8.33 -15.47 7.72
CA ASP A 57 -8.06 -14.41 8.69
C ASP A 57 -9.34 -13.76 9.25
N GLY A 58 -10.52 -14.29 8.91
CA GLY A 58 -11.80 -13.80 9.39
C GLY A 58 -12.17 -12.40 8.86
N PHE A 59 -11.79 -12.10 7.63
CA PHE A 59 -12.21 -10.92 6.89
C PHE A 59 -13.24 -11.29 5.83
N ASP A 60 -14.26 -10.45 5.67
CA ASP A 60 -15.18 -10.55 4.54
C ASP A 60 -14.85 -9.54 3.43
N ILE A 61 -15.68 -9.52 2.39
CA ILE A 61 -15.50 -8.62 1.25
C ILE A 61 -15.52 -7.13 1.65
N TYR A 62 -16.31 -6.76 2.66
CA TYR A 62 -16.45 -5.38 3.10
C TYR A 62 -15.22 -4.93 3.92
N ASP A 63 -14.59 -5.85 4.65
CA ASP A 63 -13.29 -5.58 5.28
C ASP A 63 -12.20 -5.30 4.24
N VAL A 64 -12.19 -6.07 3.15
CA VAL A 64 -11.24 -5.85 2.04
C VAL A 64 -11.49 -4.51 1.36
N GLU A 65 -12.74 -4.16 1.07
CA GLU A 65 -13.09 -2.84 0.53
C GLU A 65 -12.66 -1.72 1.47
N GLN A 66 -13.06 -1.79 2.74
CA GLN A 66 -12.72 -0.78 3.75
C GLN A 66 -11.21 -0.64 3.90
N GLY A 67 -10.48 -1.75 3.90
CA GLY A 67 -9.02 -1.79 3.94
C GLY A 67 -8.37 -1.04 2.78
N ILE A 68 -8.89 -1.20 1.55
CA ILE A 68 -8.40 -0.45 0.39
C ILE A 68 -8.77 1.04 0.49
N LEU A 69 -10.00 1.35 0.89
CA LEU A 69 -10.55 2.71 0.92
C LEU A 69 -9.90 3.60 1.99
N THR A 70 -9.52 3.01 3.11
CA THR A 70 -8.81 3.69 4.20
C THR A 70 -7.29 3.58 4.10
N GLY A 71 -6.81 2.63 3.29
CA GLY A 71 -5.40 2.26 3.25
C GLY A 71 -4.50 3.19 2.44
N ASN A 72 -3.20 3.01 2.67
CA ASN A 72 -2.12 3.60 1.89
C ASN A 72 -1.26 2.49 1.27
N ILE A 73 -0.65 2.74 0.11
CA ILE A 73 0.29 1.79 -0.46
C ILE A 73 1.52 1.71 0.47
N ARG A 74 1.83 0.52 0.98
CA ARG A 74 3.03 0.27 1.78
C ARG A 74 4.21 -0.17 0.92
N LYS A 75 3.94 -1.02 -0.08
CA LYS A 75 4.97 -1.60 -0.94
C LYS A 75 4.51 -1.66 -2.40
N ILE A 76 5.48 -1.54 -3.31
CA ILE A 76 5.25 -1.61 -4.76
C ILE A 76 6.22 -2.64 -5.33
N TRP A 77 5.72 -3.43 -6.26
CA TRP A 77 6.50 -4.33 -7.10
C TRP A 77 6.35 -3.89 -8.56
N PRO A 78 7.21 -2.98 -9.06
CA PRO A 78 7.02 -2.33 -10.34
C PRO A 78 7.04 -3.28 -11.55
N LYS A 79 7.87 -4.33 -11.49
CA LYS A 79 8.00 -5.31 -12.59
C LYS A 79 6.73 -6.16 -12.73
N GLU A 80 6.10 -6.45 -11.61
CA GLU A 80 4.89 -7.26 -11.50
C GLU A 80 3.61 -6.43 -11.58
N GLY A 81 3.73 -5.10 -11.50
CA GLY A 81 2.61 -4.16 -11.44
C GLY A 81 1.76 -4.31 -10.18
N LYS A 82 2.32 -4.82 -9.08
CA LYS A 82 1.59 -5.08 -7.83
C LYS A 82 1.79 -3.95 -6.82
N TYR A 83 0.78 -3.77 -5.99
CA TYR A 83 0.72 -2.82 -4.89
C TYR A 83 0.27 -3.55 -3.63
N GLU A 84 0.95 -3.32 -2.52
CA GLU A 84 0.47 -3.67 -1.19
C GLU A 84 -0.20 -2.45 -0.59
N VAL A 85 -1.50 -2.53 -0.33
CA VAL A 85 -2.27 -1.52 0.38
C VAL A 85 -2.47 -2.00 1.81
N VAL A 86 -2.19 -1.14 2.78
CA VAL A 86 -2.45 -1.44 4.18
C VAL A 86 -3.40 -0.40 4.73
N GLY A 87 -4.51 -0.87 5.27
CA GLY A 87 -5.55 -0.05 5.88
C GLY A 87 -6.14 -0.71 7.12
N SER A 88 -7.40 -0.39 7.40
CA SER A 88 -8.16 -0.94 8.51
C SER A 88 -9.40 -1.67 7.99
N ALA A 89 -9.65 -2.86 8.54
CA ALA A 89 -10.91 -3.58 8.41
C ALA A 89 -12.03 -2.87 9.18
N LEU A 90 -13.28 -3.32 9.04
CA LEU A 90 -14.44 -2.71 9.70
C LEU A 90 -14.37 -2.81 11.22
N ASP A 91 -13.79 -3.89 11.74
CA ASP A 91 -13.55 -4.11 13.16
C ASP A 91 -12.31 -3.39 13.72
N GLY A 92 -11.58 -2.65 12.87
CA GLY A 92 -10.39 -1.90 13.24
C GLY A 92 -9.08 -2.68 13.16
N ARG A 93 -9.11 -4.01 12.90
CA ARG A 93 -7.89 -4.78 12.64
C ARG A 93 -7.16 -4.22 11.42
N ARG A 94 -5.84 -4.36 11.43
CA ARG A 94 -5.01 -3.94 10.29
C ARG A 94 -5.05 -5.02 9.23
N ILE A 95 -5.28 -4.62 7.99
CA ILE A 95 -5.42 -5.53 6.85
C ILE A 95 -4.44 -5.13 5.76
N GLY A 96 -3.72 -6.11 5.24
CA GLY A 96 -2.79 -5.98 4.13
C GLY A 96 -3.37 -6.64 2.88
N ILE A 97 -3.34 -5.90 1.77
CA ILE A 97 -4.04 -6.29 0.54
C ILE A 97 -3.08 -6.12 -0.63
N VAL A 98 -2.72 -7.22 -1.27
CA VAL A 98 -1.88 -7.20 -2.47
C VAL A 98 -2.77 -7.21 -3.69
N CYS A 99 -2.70 -6.16 -4.51
CA CYS A 99 -3.54 -6.01 -5.69
C CYS A 99 -2.77 -5.46 -6.90
N ARG A 100 -3.41 -5.49 -8.07
CA ARG A 100 -2.92 -4.83 -9.29
C ARG A 100 -4.06 -4.22 -10.08
N LEU A 101 -3.74 -3.22 -10.91
CA LEU A 101 -4.65 -2.71 -11.93
C LEU A 101 -4.60 -3.60 -13.17
N THR A 102 -5.76 -3.98 -13.70
CA THR A 102 -5.85 -4.73 -14.94
C THR A 102 -5.95 -3.79 -16.15
N PRO A 103 -5.56 -4.22 -17.36
CA PRO A 103 -5.78 -3.44 -18.58
C PRO A 103 -7.26 -3.10 -18.83
N GLY A 104 -8.18 -3.93 -18.34
CA GLY A 104 -9.64 -3.72 -18.43
C GLY A 104 -10.21 -2.76 -17.39
N GLY A 105 -9.37 -1.99 -16.68
CA GLY A 105 -9.85 -0.97 -15.75
C GLY A 105 -10.47 -1.52 -14.45
N LYS A 106 -10.02 -2.69 -13.98
CA LYS A 106 -10.45 -3.26 -12.69
C LYS A 106 -9.27 -3.41 -11.73
N VAL A 107 -9.55 -3.48 -10.44
CA VAL A 107 -8.59 -3.92 -9.42
C VAL A 107 -8.70 -5.43 -9.26
N ARG A 108 -7.60 -6.16 -9.47
CA ARG A 108 -7.51 -7.59 -9.12
C ARG A 108 -6.82 -7.71 -7.77
N VAL A 109 -7.53 -8.18 -6.76
CA VAL A 109 -6.96 -8.55 -5.46
C VAL A 109 -6.36 -9.95 -5.59
N ILE A 110 -5.13 -10.11 -5.12
CA ILE A 110 -4.30 -11.31 -5.31
C ILE A 110 -4.10 -12.06 -3.99
N THR A 111 -3.93 -11.30 -2.90
CA THR A 111 -3.70 -11.81 -1.54
C THR A 111 -4.30 -10.84 -0.54
N VAL A 112 -4.80 -11.37 0.57
CA VAL A 112 -5.31 -10.60 1.72
C VAL A 112 -4.76 -11.25 2.98
N TYR A 113 -4.34 -10.46 3.96
CA TYR A 113 -3.87 -10.98 5.25
C TYR A 113 -4.05 -9.98 6.38
N GLU A 114 -4.09 -10.46 7.62
CA GLU A 114 -4.06 -9.63 8.82
C GLU A 114 -2.65 -9.03 9.02
N ASP A 115 -2.54 -7.70 8.96
CA ASP A 115 -1.27 -6.98 9.11
C ASP A 115 -0.90 -6.78 10.58
N LYS A 116 -0.40 -7.84 11.22
CA LYS A 116 0.05 -7.81 12.61
C LYS A 116 1.35 -7.01 12.74
N PRO A 117 1.46 -6.06 13.69
CA PRO A 117 2.73 -5.46 14.01
C PRO A 117 3.72 -6.55 14.47
N LYS A 118 4.95 -6.49 13.93
CA LYS A 118 6.04 -7.39 14.32
C LYS A 118 6.56 -7.08 15.72
#